data_AF-A0A9P6UBX6-F1
#
_entry.id   AF-A0A9P6UBX6-F1
#
_cell.length_a   1.000
_cell.length_b   1.000
_cell.length_c   1.000
_cell.angle_alpha   90.00
_cell.angle_beta   90.00
_cell.angle_gamma   90.00
#
_symmetry.space_group_name_H-M   'P 1'
#
loop_
_entity.id
_entity.type
_entity.pdbx_description
1 polymer ?
#
loop_
_entity_poly.entity_id
_entity_poly.type
_entity_poly.pdbx_seq_one_letter_code
_entity_poly.pdbx_strand_id
1 'polypeptide(L)'
;FSAVALIASVAAVASAAVNYPFAPSSPCMSACSIEEGKKIYPDYTQDPASPHFMKSIEVELFKGHPDYSKFQMNAGMCWMKCPQAEQEAYIKDFPARRAWFESQPPTTQDTGAASTLTISSFAAVAVGAVAVALF
;
A
#
# COMPACT_ATOMS: atom_id res chain seq x y z
N PHE A 1 -11.46 21.97 -38.13
CA PHE A 1 -10.53 22.35 -37.06
C PHE A 1 -11.27 22.27 -35.73
N SER A 2 -11.36 21.08 -35.15
CA SER A 2 -12.06 20.90 -33.87
C SER A 2 -11.23 19.94 -33.05
N ALA A 3 -10.36 20.51 -32.23
CA ALA A 3 -9.42 19.80 -31.37
C ALA A 3 -10.19 19.09 -30.24
N VAL A 4 -10.03 17.77 -30.18
CA VAL A 4 -10.46 16.92 -29.06
C VAL A 4 -9.51 17.22 -27.90
N ALA A 5 -10.01 17.85 -26.84
CA ALA A 5 -9.26 18.15 -25.63
C ALA A 5 -9.50 17.05 -24.58
N LEU A 6 -8.69 15.99 -24.61
CA LEU A 6 -8.63 14.99 -23.54
C LEU A 6 -7.69 15.50 -22.45
N ILE A 7 -8.27 15.95 -21.36
CA ILE A 7 -7.56 16.47 -20.19
C ILE A 7 -7.00 15.26 -19.43
N ALA A 8 -5.72 14.99 -19.57
CA ALA A 8 -5.01 14.07 -18.68
C ALA A 8 -4.70 14.83 -17.37
N SER A 9 -5.36 14.43 -16.28
CA SER A 9 -5.00 14.86 -14.94
C SER A 9 -3.62 14.34 -14.59
N VAL A 10 -2.65 15.25 -14.44
CA VAL A 10 -1.37 14.95 -13.80
C VAL A 10 -1.69 14.70 -12.33
N ALA A 11 -1.87 13.44 -11.95
CA ALA A 11 -1.86 13.07 -10.55
C ALA A 11 -0.45 13.43 -10.04
N ALA A 12 -0.36 14.50 -9.25
CA ALA A 12 0.85 14.81 -8.52
C ALA A 12 1.18 13.56 -7.70
N VAL A 13 2.22 12.84 -8.12
CA VAL A 13 2.80 11.74 -7.35
C VAL A 13 3.59 12.39 -6.22
N ALA A 14 2.86 12.97 -5.27
CA ALA A 14 3.36 13.04 -3.93
C ALA A 14 3.65 11.58 -3.58
N SER A 15 4.89 11.28 -3.22
CA SER A 15 5.20 10.20 -2.29
C SER A 15 4.46 10.50 -0.98
N ALA A 16 3.14 10.35 -1.04
CA ALA A 16 2.24 10.51 0.07
C ALA A 16 2.51 9.27 0.90
N ALA A 17 3.29 9.45 1.97
CA ALA A 17 3.34 8.50 3.07
C ALA A 17 1.90 8.02 3.29
N VAL A 18 1.71 6.71 3.18
CA VAL A 18 0.38 6.13 3.33
C VAL A 18 -0.07 6.51 4.72
N ASN A 19 -1.16 7.28 4.84
CA ASN A 19 -1.67 7.72 6.13
C ASN A 19 -2.26 6.49 6.84
N TYR A 20 -1.38 5.74 7.48
CA TYR A 20 -1.69 4.52 8.21
C TYR A 20 -1.96 4.90 9.67
N PRO A 21 -3.23 4.94 10.09
CA PRO A 21 -3.63 5.52 11.38
C PRO A 21 -3.44 4.54 12.54
N PHE A 22 -2.80 3.39 12.31
CA PHE A 22 -2.62 2.36 13.32
C PHE A 22 -1.23 2.45 13.93
N ALA A 23 -1.16 2.16 15.23
CA ALA A 23 0.12 2.00 15.89
C ALA A 23 0.93 0.88 15.22
N PRO A 24 2.27 1.00 15.19
CA PRO A 24 3.13 -0.08 14.74
C PRO A 24 2.88 -1.32 15.59
N SER A 25 2.91 -2.48 14.95
CA SER A 25 2.87 -3.77 15.63
C SER A 25 4.03 -3.87 16.64
N SER A 26 3.85 -4.69 17.68
CA SER A 26 4.89 -4.91 18.67
C SER A 26 6.20 -5.40 18.02
N PRO A 27 7.36 -5.20 18.67
CA PRO A 27 8.64 -5.61 18.11
C PRO A 27 8.70 -7.11 17.76
N CYS A 28 8.07 -7.97 18.56
CA CYS A 28 8.03 -9.42 18.29
C CYS A 28 7.15 -9.74 17.07
N MET A 29 5.93 -9.21 17.02
CA MET A 29 5.01 -9.40 15.89
C MET A 29 5.61 -8.88 14.59
N SER A 30 6.24 -7.69 14.66
CA SER A 30 6.87 -7.03 13.52
C SER A 30 8.07 -7.82 12.99
N ALA A 31 8.94 -8.32 13.87
CA ALA A 31 10.06 -9.18 13.47
C ALA A 31 9.59 -10.45 12.75
N CYS A 32 8.55 -11.12 13.28
CA CYS A 32 7.93 -12.28 12.65
C CYS A 32 7.37 -11.96 11.26
N SER A 33 6.61 -10.87 11.14
CA SER A 33 6.03 -10.44 9.87
C SER A 33 7.10 -10.06 8.85
N ILE A 34 8.18 -9.38 9.27
CA ILE A 34 9.29 -9.03 8.38
C ILE A 34 10.05 -10.27 7.91
N GLU A 35 10.32 -11.23 8.78
CA GLU A 35 11.05 -12.45 8.42
C GLU A 35 10.28 -13.28 7.38
N GLU A 36 8.99 -13.52 7.63
CA GLU A 36 8.15 -14.32 6.72
C GLU A 36 7.74 -13.53 5.48
N GLY A 37 7.48 -12.24 5.63
CA GLY A 37 7.17 -11.33 4.54
C GLY A 37 8.31 -11.27 3.54
N LYS A 38 9.57 -11.19 4.01
CA LYS A 38 10.76 -11.22 3.15
C LYS A 38 10.96 -12.52 2.38
N LYS A 39 10.41 -13.64 2.87
CA LYS A 39 10.44 -14.94 2.15
C LYS A 39 9.47 -14.97 0.97
N ILE A 40 8.43 -14.13 0.99
CA ILE A 40 7.42 -14.02 -0.08
C ILE A 40 7.77 -12.84 -1.00
N TYR A 41 8.13 -11.71 -0.41
CA TYR A 41 8.43 -10.47 -1.08
C TYR A 41 9.68 -9.83 -0.48
N PRO A 42 10.82 -9.77 -1.19
CA PRO A 42 12.10 -9.33 -0.62
C PRO A 42 12.08 -7.90 -0.05
N ASP A 43 11.29 -7.02 -0.68
CA ASP A 43 11.13 -5.62 -0.25
C ASP A 43 9.98 -5.44 0.76
N TYR A 44 9.58 -6.54 1.42
CA TYR A 44 8.55 -6.50 2.45
C TYR A 44 8.96 -5.53 3.56
N THR A 45 8.03 -4.65 3.90
CA THR A 45 8.20 -3.59 4.87
C THR A 45 6.90 -3.34 5.63
N GLN A 46 7.03 -2.98 6.90
CA GLN A 46 5.92 -2.48 7.72
C GLN A 46 6.00 -0.97 7.94
N ASP A 47 6.93 -0.29 7.27
CA ASP A 47 7.08 1.16 7.35
C ASP A 47 6.07 1.84 6.40
N PRO A 48 5.09 2.61 6.92
CA PRO A 48 4.10 3.31 6.10
C PRO A 48 4.68 4.42 5.22
N ALA A 49 5.92 4.86 5.48
CA ALA A 49 6.63 5.80 4.62
C ALA A 49 7.26 5.13 3.39
N SER A 50 7.37 3.79 3.38
CA SER A 50 8.00 3.06 2.28
C SER A 50 7.05 2.89 1.08
N PRO A 51 7.55 3.02 -0.16
CA PRO A 51 6.73 2.79 -1.36
C PRO A 51 6.21 1.33 -1.47
N HIS A 52 6.82 0.40 -0.76
CA HIS A 52 6.45 -1.02 -0.77
C HIS A 52 5.45 -1.42 0.33
N PHE A 53 5.03 -0.45 1.14
CA PHE A 53 4.17 -0.69 2.29
C PHE A 53 2.83 -1.32 1.92
N MET A 54 2.13 -0.75 0.93
CA MET A 54 0.80 -1.25 0.56
C MET A 54 0.83 -2.67 0.03
N LYS A 55 1.86 -3.02 -0.74
CA LYS A 55 2.06 -4.38 -1.24
C LYS A 55 2.37 -5.36 -0.11
N SER A 56 3.14 -4.92 0.87
CA SER A 56 3.45 -5.72 2.07
C SER A 56 2.18 -5.97 2.90
N ILE A 57 1.37 -4.93 3.10
CA ILE A 57 0.08 -5.04 3.80
C ILE A 57 -0.92 -5.90 3.03
N GLU A 58 -0.90 -5.89 1.70
CA GLU A 58 -1.76 -6.75 0.88
C GLU A 58 -1.49 -8.24 1.19
N VAL A 59 -0.22 -8.67 1.21
CA VAL A 59 0.14 -10.04 1.57
C VAL A 59 -0.32 -10.39 3.00
N GLU A 60 -0.27 -9.43 3.92
CA GLU A 60 -0.61 -9.62 5.34
C GLU A 60 -2.12 -9.60 5.64
N LEU A 61 -2.89 -8.73 4.98
CA LEU A 61 -4.30 -8.46 5.33
C LEU A 61 -5.31 -8.95 4.28
N PHE A 62 -4.93 -9.04 3.01
CA PHE A 62 -5.85 -9.34 1.91
C PHE A 62 -5.99 -10.85 1.69
N LYS A 63 -7.15 -11.40 2.04
CA LYS A 63 -7.46 -12.83 1.89
C LYS A 63 -7.41 -13.33 0.43
N GLY A 64 -7.57 -12.43 -0.54
CA GLY A 64 -7.52 -12.77 -1.96
C GLY A 64 -6.09 -12.88 -2.52
N HIS A 65 -5.07 -12.49 -1.76
CA HIS A 65 -3.68 -12.62 -2.21
C HIS A 65 -3.27 -14.11 -2.20
N PRO A 66 -2.64 -14.63 -3.27
CA PRO A 66 -2.27 -16.05 -3.37
C PRO A 66 -1.38 -16.52 -2.21
N ASP A 67 -0.49 -15.66 -1.71
CA ASP A 67 0.41 -15.96 -0.61
C ASP A 67 -0.15 -15.61 0.78
N TYR A 68 -1.37 -15.08 0.89
CA TYR A 68 -1.96 -14.67 2.17
C TYR A 68 -2.00 -15.82 3.17
N SER A 69 -2.51 -16.98 2.75
CA SER A 69 -2.64 -18.14 3.64
C SER A 69 -1.28 -18.66 4.10
N LYS A 70 -0.26 -18.59 3.24
CA LYS A 70 1.11 -19.02 3.56
C LYS A 70 1.78 -18.05 4.53
N PHE A 71 1.66 -16.75 4.28
CA PHE A 71 2.12 -15.72 5.20
C PHE A 71 1.46 -15.88 6.56
N GLN A 72 0.13 -15.98 6.61
CA GLN A 72 -0.62 -16.08 7.86
C GLN A 72 -0.32 -17.36 8.65
N MET A 73 -0.08 -18.49 7.98
CA MET A 73 0.37 -19.70 8.66
C MET A 73 1.76 -19.54 9.25
N ASN A 74 2.74 -19.09 8.46
CA ASN A 74 4.12 -19.04 8.91
C ASN A 74 4.35 -17.91 9.93
N ALA A 75 3.87 -16.71 9.62
CA ALA A 75 3.91 -15.58 10.53
C ALA A 75 3.08 -15.88 11.79
N GLY A 76 1.93 -16.54 11.64
CA GLY A 76 1.11 -17.01 12.75
C GLY A 76 1.85 -17.96 13.70
N MET A 77 2.62 -18.93 13.18
CA MET A 77 3.45 -19.81 14.02
C MET A 77 4.51 -19.03 14.82
N CYS A 78 5.04 -17.93 14.26
CA CYS A 78 5.98 -17.07 14.94
C CYS A 78 5.27 -16.17 15.97
N TRP A 79 4.13 -15.59 15.61
CA TRP A 79 3.29 -14.76 16.49
C TRP A 79 2.85 -15.49 17.76
N MET A 80 2.58 -16.80 17.67
CA MET A 80 2.23 -17.62 18.83
C MET A 80 3.35 -17.72 19.89
N LYS A 81 4.60 -17.40 19.53
CA LYS A 81 5.75 -17.35 20.46
C LYS A 81 5.93 -15.99 21.12
N CYS A 82 5.25 -14.95 20.62
CA CYS A 82 5.31 -13.62 21.21
C CYS A 82 4.47 -13.52 22.48
N PRO A 83 4.68 -12.48 23.32
CA PRO A 83 3.88 -12.27 24.52
C PRO A 83 2.38 -12.24 24.21
N GLN A 84 1.57 -12.90 25.05
CA GLN A 84 0.13 -13.00 24.83
C GLN A 84 -0.56 -11.63 24.71
N ALA A 85 -0.12 -10.63 25.48
CA ALA A 85 -0.66 -9.26 25.40
C ALA A 85 -0.47 -8.64 24.00
N GLU A 86 0.62 -8.98 23.29
CA GLU A 86 0.88 -8.50 21.94
C GLU A 86 0.02 -9.23 20.90
N GLN A 87 -0.20 -10.54 21.10
CA GLN A 87 -1.11 -11.33 20.27
C GLN A 87 -2.53 -10.78 20.36
N GLU A 88 -3.02 -10.51 21.57
CA GLU A 88 -4.36 -9.98 21.81
C GLU A 88 -4.52 -8.57 21.21
N ALA A 89 -3.51 -7.70 21.37
CA ALA A 89 -3.50 -6.39 20.73
C ALA A 89 -3.55 -6.52 19.19
N TYR A 90 -2.76 -7.44 18.63
CA TYR A 90 -2.76 -7.68 17.20
C TYR A 90 -4.12 -8.17 16.68
N ILE A 91 -4.73 -9.16 17.34
CA ILE A 91 -6.04 -9.71 16.97
C ILE A 91 -7.14 -8.63 17.07
N LYS A 92 -7.09 -7.80 18.11
CA LYS A 92 -8.06 -6.71 18.34
C LYS A 92 -8.02 -5.67 17.21
N ASP A 93 -6.83 -5.29 16.77
CA ASP A 93 -6.66 -4.23 15.78
C ASP A 93 -6.74 -4.77 14.33
N PHE A 94 -6.52 -6.08 14.12
CA PHE A 94 -6.56 -6.74 12.82
C PHE A 94 -7.80 -6.40 11.95
N PRO A 95 -9.05 -6.49 12.45
CA PRO A 95 -10.23 -6.18 11.64
C PRO A 95 -10.27 -4.71 11.20
N ALA A 96 -9.84 -3.78 12.06
CA ALA A 96 -9.81 -2.36 11.73
C ALA A 96 -8.74 -2.07 10.66
N ARG A 97 -7.56 -2.70 10.78
CA ARG A 97 -6.50 -2.63 9.76
C ARG A 97 -6.97 -3.15 8.40
N ARG A 98 -7.66 -4.30 8.38
CA ARG A 98 -8.22 -4.87 7.15
C ARG A 98 -9.27 -3.93 6.53
N ALA A 99 -10.20 -3.41 7.32
CA ALA A 99 -11.22 -2.49 6.83
C ALA A 99 -10.62 -1.19 6.26
N TRP A 100 -9.54 -0.69 6.87
CA TRP A 100 -8.80 0.45 6.32
C TRP A 100 -8.07 0.10 5.02
N PHE A 101 -7.46 -1.08 4.91
CA PHE A 101 -6.80 -1.51 3.67
C PHE A 101 -7.82 -1.66 2.53
N GLU A 102 -8.96 -2.29 2.81
CA GLU A 102 -10.06 -2.45 1.85
C GLU A 102 -10.72 -1.12 1.44
N SER A 103 -10.59 -0.07 2.27
CA SER A 103 -11.05 1.28 1.93
C SER A 103 -10.02 2.11 1.16
N GLN A 104 -8.77 1.65 1.06
CA GLN A 104 -7.79 2.29 0.20
C GLN A 104 -8.14 2.03 -1.28
N PRO A 105 -7.91 3.02 -2.16
CA PRO A 105 -8.07 2.79 -3.60
C PRO A 105 -7.14 1.65 -4.05
N PRO A 106 -7.51 0.89 -5.11
CA PRO A 106 -6.66 -0.16 -5.64
C PRO A 106 -5.26 0.37 -5.90
N THR A 107 -4.29 -0.35 -5.34
CA THR A 107 -2.90 0.05 -5.21
C THR A 107 -2.26 0.31 -6.58
N THR A 108 -2.06 1.58 -6.91
CA THR A 108 -1.20 2.05 -8.02
C THR A 108 0.22 2.37 -7.55
N GLN A 109 0.66 1.82 -6.41
CA GLN A 109 1.96 2.10 -5.79
C GLN A 109 3.09 1.14 -6.19
N ASP A 110 2.82 0.17 -7.06
CA ASP A 110 3.88 -0.59 -7.73
C ASP A 110 4.45 0.26 -8.87
N THR A 111 5.38 1.16 -8.56
CA THR A 111 6.31 1.67 -9.59
C THR A 111 7.72 1.80 -9.01
N GLY A 112 8.25 0.66 -8.56
CA GLY A 112 9.68 0.37 -8.62
C GLY A 112 10.07 -0.15 -10.01
N ALA A 113 9.69 0.53 -11.08
CA ALA A 113 10.29 0.40 -12.41
C ALA A 113 9.79 1.54 -13.28
N ALA A 114 10.63 2.55 -13.45
CA ALA A 114 10.67 3.28 -14.70
C ALA A 114 10.98 2.28 -15.83
N SER A 115 9.97 1.58 -16.33
CA SER A 115 10.01 1.16 -17.73
C SER A 115 9.73 2.42 -18.53
N THR A 116 10.82 3.08 -18.93
CA THR A 116 10.84 4.05 -20.01
C THR A 116 10.17 3.41 -21.23
N LEU A 117 8.85 3.54 -21.31
CA LEU A 117 8.14 3.41 -22.56
C LEU A 117 8.40 4.72 -23.29
N THR A 118 9.45 4.73 -24.12
CA THR A 118 9.62 5.69 -25.20
C THR A 118 8.44 5.49 -26.15
N ILE A 119 7.31 6.09 -25.85
CA ILE A 119 6.24 6.25 -26.83
C ILE A 119 6.51 7.60 -27.48
N SER A 120 7.19 7.48 -28.62
CA SER A 120 7.32 8.55 -29.58
C SER A 120 5.93 9.07 -29.93
N SER A 121 5.71 10.36 -29.64
CA SER A 121 4.73 11.24 -30.29
C SER A 121 3.26 10.90 -29.94
N PHE A 122 2.34 11.82 -29.68
CA PHE A 122 2.14 13.21 -30.08
C PHE A 122 0.99 13.79 -29.22
N ALA A 123 1.03 15.12 -29.02
CA ALA A 123 -0.10 16.01 -28.75
C ALA A 123 -0.80 15.98 -27.37
N ALA A 124 -0.48 17.03 -26.62
CA ALA A 124 -1.15 17.58 -25.44
C ALA A 124 -2.58 18.08 -25.72
N VAL A 125 -3.47 18.10 -24.70
CA VAL A 125 -4.36 19.25 -24.36
C VAL A 125 -4.77 19.22 -22.87
N ALA A 126 -4.70 20.38 -22.22
CA ALA A 126 -5.15 20.69 -20.86
C ALA A 126 -6.53 21.36 -20.83
N VAL A 127 -7.35 21.14 -19.78
CA VAL A 127 -8.47 21.99 -19.28
C VAL A 127 -8.82 21.52 -17.84
N GLY A 128 -8.45 22.20 -16.76
CA GLY A 128 -9.19 23.34 -16.23
C GLY A 128 -10.21 22.92 -15.15
N ALA A 129 -9.79 22.95 -13.88
CA ALA A 129 -10.67 23.01 -12.72
C ALA A 129 -10.56 24.41 -12.08
N VAL A 130 -11.70 25.13 -12.16
CA VAL A 130 -12.23 26.23 -11.32
C VAL A 130 -11.25 27.06 -10.49
N ALA A 131 -11.16 28.35 -10.80
CA ALA A 131 -10.76 29.38 -9.84
C ALA A 131 -11.81 30.51 -9.79
N VAL A 132 -12.46 30.61 -8.64
CA VAL A 132 -13.25 31.74 -8.16
C VAL A 132 -12.36 32.97 -8.09
N ALA A 133 -12.80 34.11 -8.64
CA ALA A 133 -12.21 35.42 -8.36
C ALA A 133 -13.30 36.51 -8.38
N LEU A 134 -13.62 36.99 -7.17
CA LEU A 134 -13.95 38.36 -6.76
C LEU A 134 -14.36 39.36 -7.85
N PHE A 135 -15.61 39.82 -7.81
CA PHE A 135 -16.02 41.21 -7.52
C PHE A 135 -17.54 41.30 -7.37
#